data_AF-A0A0M0EKK7-F1
#
_entry.id   AF-A0A0M0EKK7-F1
#
_cell.length_a   1.000
_cell.length_b   1.000
_cell.length_c   1.000
_cell.angle_alpha   90.00
_cell.angle_beta   90.00
_cell.angle_gamma   90.00
#
_symmetry.space_group_name_H-M   'P 1'
#
loop_
_entity.id
_entity.type
_entity.pdbx_description
1 polymer ?
#
loop_
_entity_poly.entity_id
_entity_poly.type
_entity_poly.pdbx_seq_one_letter_code
_entity_poly.pdbx_strand_id
1 'polypeptide(L)'
;MPHNPVAPEFRAALKALPSFDGLSDATLEETRKAFISAIRSVRVARHPDVLVGECHVPGPAGAPDVPVVTYRPVASSPNAPALVYIHSGGIVSGTPEVDDARCR
;
A
#
# COMPACT_ATOMS: atom_id res chain seq x y z
N MET A 1 13.55 6.36 -35.35
CA MET A 1 13.75 6.25 -33.89
C MET A 1 13.08 4.97 -33.46
N PRO A 2 13.77 4.03 -32.78
CA PRO A 2 13.09 2.84 -32.28
C PRO A 2 11.95 3.26 -31.34
N HIS A 3 10.80 2.62 -31.48
CA HIS A 3 9.64 2.87 -30.63
C HIS A 3 10.01 2.58 -29.18
N ASN A 4 10.09 3.61 -28.35
CA ASN A 4 10.26 3.41 -26.91
C ASN A 4 8.90 3.01 -26.34
N PRO A 5 8.75 1.78 -25.79
CA PRO A 5 7.47 1.30 -25.28
C PRO A 5 6.99 2.05 -24.03
N VAL A 6 7.85 2.88 -23.41
CA VAL A 6 7.51 3.70 -22.24
C VAL A 6 6.96 5.04 -22.69
N ALA A 7 5.74 5.35 -22.24
CA ALA A 7 5.09 6.64 -22.46
C ALA A 7 5.97 7.79 -21.92
N PRO A 8 6.09 8.93 -22.64
CA PRO A 8 7.03 10.00 -22.30
C PRO A 8 6.95 10.50 -20.86
N GLU A 9 5.74 10.63 -20.31
CA GLU A 9 5.45 11.11 -18.97
C GLU A 9 6.05 10.24 -17.86
N PHE A 10 6.27 8.94 -18.10
CA PHE A 10 6.84 8.02 -17.11
C PHE A 10 8.36 7.89 -17.17
N ARG A 11 9.01 8.40 -18.23
CA ARG A 11 10.45 8.17 -18.45
C ARG A 11 11.33 8.80 -17.38
N ALA A 12 10.95 9.97 -16.85
CA ALA A 12 11.68 10.62 -15.76
C ALA A 12 11.52 9.83 -14.45
N ALA A 13 10.29 9.42 -14.13
CA ALA A 13 10.00 8.64 -12.93
C ALA A 13 10.72 7.28 -12.94
N LEU A 14 10.75 6.59 -14.09
CA LEU A 14 11.39 5.28 -14.22
C LEU A 14 12.88 5.29 -13.83
N LYS A 15 13.59 6.40 -14.05
CA LYS A 15 15.00 6.55 -13.65
C LYS A 15 15.21 6.64 -12.14
N ALA A 16 14.16 6.97 -11.39
CA ALA A 16 14.19 7.16 -9.95
C ALA A 16 13.49 6.03 -9.17
N LEU A 17 12.80 5.11 -9.87
CA LEU A 17 12.17 3.98 -9.21
C LEU A 17 13.24 3.04 -8.64
N PRO A 18 13.04 2.53 -7.40
CA PRO A 18 13.94 1.54 -6.84
C PRO A 18 13.94 0.26 -7.69
N SER A 19 15.11 -0.31 -7.93
CA SER A 19 15.20 -1.67 -8.47
C SER A 19 14.96 -2.68 -7.34
N PHE A 20 14.23 -3.74 -7.66
CA PHE A 20 14.05 -4.91 -6.80
C PHE A 20 14.90 -6.10 -7.26
N ASP A 21 15.85 -5.88 -8.18
CA ASP A 21 16.83 -6.88 -8.59
C ASP A 21 17.67 -7.29 -7.38
N GLY A 22 17.96 -8.58 -7.25
CA GLY A 22 18.75 -9.10 -6.13
C GLY A 22 17.95 -9.31 -4.83
N LEU A 23 16.61 -9.35 -4.91
CA LEU A 23 15.78 -9.88 -3.82
C LEU A 23 16.18 -11.33 -3.51
N SER A 24 16.58 -11.55 -2.27
CA SER A 24 17.02 -12.84 -1.74
C SER A 24 16.77 -12.87 -0.23
N ASP A 25 16.90 -14.04 0.40
CA ASP A 25 16.78 -14.16 1.85
C ASP A 25 17.75 -13.22 2.61
N ALA A 26 18.97 -13.05 2.08
CA ALA A 26 19.99 -12.18 2.67
C ALA A 26 19.66 -10.69 2.57
N THR A 27 18.87 -10.28 1.57
CA THR A 27 18.53 -8.87 1.30
C THR A 27 17.09 -8.51 1.67
N LEU A 28 16.29 -9.49 2.10
CA LEU A 28 14.85 -9.35 2.29
C LEU A 28 14.48 -8.30 3.35
N GLU A 29 15.13 -8.34 4.52
CA GLU A 29 14.82 -7.42 5.61
C GLU A 29 15.08 -5.97 5.21
N GLU A 30 16.23 -5.71 4.59
CA GLU A 30 16.60 -4.37 4.14
C GLU A 30 15.67 -3.89 3.01
N THR A 31 15.32 -4.77 2.09
CA THR A 31 14.38 -4.46 1.00
C THR A 31 13.00 -4.07 1.54
N ARG A 32 12.50 -4.78 2.55
CA ARG A 32 11.23 -4.45 3.23
C ARG A 32 11.28 -3.08 3.90
N LYS A 33 12.37 -2.78 4.62
CA LYS A 33 12.57 -1.48 5.29
C LYS A 33 12.63 -0.33 4.29
N ALA A 34 13.42 -0.50 3.23
CA ALA A 34 13.54 0.49 2.16
C ALA A 34 12.18 0.75 1.48
N PHE A 35 11.41 -0.31 1.22
CA PHE A 35 10.06 -0.19 0.64
C PHE A 35 9.11 0.63 1.53
N ILE A 36 9.01 0.29 2.83
CA ILE A 36 8.13 1.02 3.75
C ILE A 36 8.56 2.48 3.90
N SER A 37 9.87 2.74 3.97
CA SER A 37 10.42 4.10 4.05
C SER A 37 10.04 4.93 2.81
N ALA A 38 10.21 4.36 1.61
CA ALA A 38 9.85 5.01 0.36
C ALA A 38 8.35 5.34 0.30
N ILE A 39 7.48 4.39 0.66
CA ILE A 39 6.03 4.60 0.64
C ILE A 39 5.59 5.67 1.64
N ARG A 40 6.13 5.67 2.87
CA ARG A 40 5.80 6.69 3.88
C ARG A 40 6.23 8.10 3.49
N SER A 41 7.13 8.25 2.52
CA SER A 41 7.51 9.55 1.98
C SER A 41 6.49 10.12 0.98
N VAL A 42 5.58 9.29 0.48
CA VAL A 42 4.52 9.72 -0.44
C VAL A 42 3.53 10.61 0.31
N ARG A 43 3.31 11.82 -0.21
CA ARG A 43 2.31 12.73 0.35
C ARG A 43 0.92 12.20 0.05
N VAL A 44 0.17 11.89 1.10
CA VAL A 44 -1.24 11.51 1.02
C VAL A 44 -2.09 12.78 1.10
N ALA A 45 -3.04 12.92 0.19
CA ALA A 45 -4.02 13.99 0.26
C ALA A 45 -4.88 13.84 1.53
N ARG A 46 -5.23 14.96 2.16
CA ARG A 46 -6.11 14.93 3.33
C ARG A 46 -7.57 14.87 2.88
N HIS A 47 -8.28 13.87 3.38
CA HIS A 47 -9.72 13.69 3.19
C HIS A 47 -10.42 13.90 4.55
N PRO A 48 -10.81 15.15 4.91
CA PRO A 48 -11.33 15.46 6.24
C PRO A 48 -12.70 14.84 6.54
N ASP A 49 -13.41 14.42 5.49
CA ASP A 49 -14.68 13.70 5.52
C ASP A 49 -14.50 12.18 5.62
N VAL A 50 -13.27 11.68 5.75
CA VAL A 50 -12.95 10.26 5.94
C VAL A 50 -12.34 10.04 7.32
N LEU A 51 -12.99 9.18 8.10
CA LEU A 51 -12.48 8.68 9.36
C LEU A 51 -11.57 7.49 9.09
N VAL A 52 -10.34 7.59 9.58
CA VAL A 52 -9.35 6.51 9.53
C VAL A 52 -9.25 5.86 10.90
N GLY A 53 -9.37 4.54 10.96
CA GLY A 53 -9.23 3.77 12.18
C GLY A 53 -8.44 2.50 11.96
N GLU A 54 -7.78 2.03 13.00
CA GLU A 54 -7.09 0.74 13.00
C GLU A 54 -7.90 -0.25 13.84
N CYS A 55 -8.08 -1.47 13.34
CA CYS A 55 -8.66 -2.54 14.13
C CYS A 55 -8.00 -3.89 13.79
N HIS A 56 -8.33 -4.91 14.58
CA HIS A 56 -7.85 -6.26 14.39
C HIS A 56 -9.05 -7.17 14.16
N VAL A 57 -9.00 -7.95 13.08
CA VAL A 57 -10.06 -8.91 12.72
C VAL A 57 -9.61 -10.31 13.14
N PRO A 58 -10.48 -11.13 13.76
CA PRO A 58 -10.12 -12.48 14.15
C PRO A 58 -9.52 -13.29 13.00
N GLY A 59 -8.35 -13.88 13.25
CA GLY A 59 -7.70 -14.78 12.31
C GLY A 59 -8.38 -16.16 12.25
N PRO A 60 -8.02 -17.00 11.28
CA PRO A 60 -8.36 -18.42 11.28
C PRO A 60 -7.89 -19.14 12.57
N ALA A 61 -8.44 -20.32 12.85
CA ALA A 61 -8.10 -21.08 14.04
C ALA A 61 -6.57 -21.29 14.19
N GLY A 62 -6.03 -20.83 15.32
CA GLY A 62 -4.59 -20.92 15.63
C GLY A 62 -3.72 -19.82 15.01
N ALA A 63 -4.27 -18.92 14.20
CA ALA A 63 -3.57 -17.76 13.66
C ALA A 63 -3.80 -16.52 14.55
N PRO A 64 -2.86 -15.55 14.56
CA PRO A 64 -3.08 -14.26 15.22
C PRO A 64 -4.18 -13.45 14.51
N ASP A 65 -4.71 -12.45 15.21
CA ASP A 65 -5.61 -11.47 14.60
C ASP A 65 -4.91 -10.69 13.48
N VAL A 66 -5.68 -10.32 12.47
CA VAL A 66 -5.19 -9.61 11.29
C VAL A 66 -5.37 -8.11 11.48
N PRO A 67 -4.28 -7.31 11.47
CA PRO A 67 -4.41 -5.86 11.53
C PRO A 67 -5.02 -5.33 10.23
N VAL A 68 -5.98 -4.43 10.36
CA VAL A 68 -6.63 -3.76 9.24
C VAL A 68 -6.76 -2.26 9.51
N VAL A 69 -6.65 -1.48 8.44
CA VAL A 69 -6.99 -0.05 8.46
C VAL A 69 -8.35 0.11 7.80
N THR A 70 -9.20 0.88 8.44
CA THR A 70 -10.56 1.17 8.00
C THR A 70 -10.65 2.62 7.57
N TYR A 71 -11.31 2.84 6.45
CA TYR A 71 -11.62 4.15 5.90
C TYR A 71 -13.13 4.25 5.79
N ARG A 72 -13.73 5.15 6.57
CA ARG A 72 -15.19 5.32 6.60
C ARG A 72 -15.56 6.78 6.39
N PRO A 73 -16.47 7.11 5.46
CA PRO A 73 -16.96 8.47 5.37
C PRO A 73 -17.68 8.88 6.66
N VAL A 74 -17.49 10.13 7.09
CA VAL A 74 -18.12 10.71 8.30
C VAL A 74 -19.64 10.58 8.20
N ALA A 75 -20.20 10.88 7.03
CA ALA A 75 -21.60 10.64 6.70
C ALA A 75 -21.72 9.34 5.88
N SER A 76 -22.24 8.28 6.50
CA SER A 76 -22.47 6.98 5.85
C SER A 76 -23.92 6.54 5.99
N SER A 77 -24.51 5.99 4.92
CA SER A 77 -25.83 5.36 4.99
C SER A 77 -25.78 4.02 5.73
N PRO A 78 -26.88 3.61 6.41
CA PRO A 78 -27.01 2.24 6.90
C PRO A 78 -26.81 1.22 5.77
N ASN A 79 -26.09 0.13 6.04
CA ASN A 79 -25.80 -0.95 5.07
C ASN A 79 -25.04 -0.49 3.81
N ALA A 80 -24.24 0.57 3.89
CA ALA A 80 -23.33 0.92 2.82
C ALA A 80 -22.40 -0.27 2.46
N PRO A 81 -22.12 -0.51 1.17
CA PRO A 81 -21.19 -1.56 0.76
C PRO A 81 -19.78 -1.27 1.27
N ALA A 82 -19.00 -2.32 1.51
CA ALA A 82 -17.60 -2.22 1.88
C ALA A 82 -16.71 -2.72 0.74
N LEU A 83 -15.57 -2.08 0.55
CA LEU A 83 -14.47 -2.58 -0.27
C LEU A 83 -13.44 -3.20 0.67
N VAL A 84 -13.11 -4.47 0.44
CA VAL A 84 -11.95 -5.11 1.08
C VAL A 84 -10.77 -4.95 0.12
N TYR A 85 -9.77 -4.19 0.54
CA TYR A 85 -8.56 -3.96 -0.23
C TYR A 85 -7.38 -4.72 0.39
N ILE A 86 -6.59 -5.36 -0.47
CA ILE A 86 -5.37 -6.07 -0.07
C ILE A 86 -4.22 -5.35 -0.77
N HIS A 87 -3.27 -4.86 0.03
CA HIS A 87 -2.16 -4.06 -0.49
C HIS A 87 -1.26 -4.87 -1.44
N SER A 88 -0.61 -4.14 -2.34
CA SER A 88 0.41 -4.72 -3.21
C SER A 88 1.72 -4.98 -2.46
N GLY A 89 2.71 -5.59 -3.13
CA GLY A 89 4.02 -5.91 -2.53
C GLY A 89 4.45 -7.35 -2.71
N GLY A 90 3.83 -8.07 -3.66
CA GLY A 90 4.23 -9.41 -4.08
C GLY A 90 4.06 -10.48 -3.00
N ILE A 91 3.24 -10.23 -1.96
CA ILE A 91 3.10 -11.09 -0.77
C ILE A 91 4.43 -11.15 0.04
N VAL A 92 5.38 -10.28 -0.27
CA VAL A 92 6.71 -10.25 0.35
C VAL A 92 6.84 -9.03 1.26
N SER A 93 6.34 -7.87 0.84
CA SER A 93 6.58 -6.59 1.52
C SER A 93 5.28 -5.80 1.67
N GLY A 94 5.27 -4.90 2.64
CA GLY A 94 4.19 -3.94 2.85
C GLY A 94 3.50 -4.08 4.19
N THR A 95 2.59 -3.14 4.43
CA THR A 95 1.66 -3.09 5.57
C THR A 95 0.33 -2.54 5.05
N PRO A 96 -0.79 -2.65 5.80
CA PRO A 96 -2.09 -2.14 5.35
C PRO A 96 -2.09 -0.65 4.95
N GLU A 97 -1.20 0.16 5.54
CA GLU A 97 -1.09 1.60 5.28
C GLU A 97 -0.34 1.92 3.97
N VAL A 98 0.25 0.93 3.29
CA VAL A 98 1.06 1.18 2.07
C VAL A 98 0.25 1.85 0.96
N ASP A 99 -1.04 1.50 0.87
CA ASP A 99 -1.95 2.03 -0.14
C ASP A 99 -2.93 3.06 0.44
N ASP A 100 -2.57 3.69 1.57
CA ASP A 100 -3.37 4.75 2.23
C ASP A 100 -3.75 5.88 1.26
N ALA A 101 -2.83 6.28 0.36
CA ALA A 101 -3.09 7.26 -0.69
C ALA A 101 -4.18 6.86 -1.70
N ARG A 102 -4.45 5.56 -1.83
CA ARG A 102 -5.45 4.99 -2.76
C ARG A 102 -6.75 4.62 -2.06
N CYS A 103 -6.68 4.28 -0.77
CA CYS A 103 -7.80 3.78 0.02
C CYS A 103 -8.61 4.88 0.71
N ARG A 104 -8.04 6.08 0.90
CA ARG A 104 -8.75 7.24 1.44
C ARG A 104 -9.68 7.91 0.43
#